data_AF-A0A2N8C708-F1
#
_entry.id   AF-A0A2N8C708-F1
#
_cell.length_a   1.000
_cell.length_b   1.000
_cell.length_c   1.000
_cell.angle_alpha   90.00
_cell.angle_beta   90.00
_cell.angle_gamma   90.00
#
_symmetry.space_group_name_H-M   'P 1'
#
loop_
_entity.id
_entity.type
_entity.pdbx_description
1 polymer ?
#
loop_
_entity_poly.entity_id
_entity_poly.type
_entity_poly.pdbx_seq_one_letter_code
_entity_poly.pdbx_strand_id
1 'polypeptide(L)'
;MTSLHCRHLGTCLLLVIGLVSPLTQSASAALFDSKRLPYIDDNQQCRGQPLPATVEHLTGEAWKLDRKGNQVALEEGMTVDEQEGVKTSPSAFVSLSLGDGSRIVLPSSSQVTLRLNEELLVPQVILEQGQVESYVIKRASDYDRFQIVTPVGVLGVRGTHFRVRNNDNGQSLIEVLNGQVAVDRGENLNAPAKKRTGKPLAKKAEKPVDQVQVMARQGLRIQKEGKLTPSELLPAPQLLGQTGQTGPAPVWQLIMKPLNGATRYRAQVATDTDFLNIKQEQFSSTPEINFSGLKAFFYHVRLSAYDEQGLEGETGVYDIFYYPRTTRVQ
;
A
#
# COMPACT_ATOMS: atom_id res chain seq x y z
N MET A 1 61.80 -4.27 -84.88
CA MET A 1 62.81 -5.23 -84.40
C MET A 1 63.29 -4.73 -83.05
N THR A 2 62.99 -5.49 -81.99
CA THR A 2 63.46 -5.43 -80.58
C THR A 2 62.26 -5.93 -79.73
N SER A 3 62.18 -7.14 -79.19
CA SER A 3 63.06 -7.99 -78.37
C SER A 3 63.30 -7.49 -76.93
N LEU A 4 63.11 -8.44 -76.00
CA LEU A 4 63.37 -8.46 -74.55
C LEU A 4 62.30 -7.81 -73.66
N HIS A 5 61.62 -8.47 -72.71
CA HIS A 5 61.84 -9.56 -71.71
C HIS A 5 61.85 -9.01 -70.28
N CYS A 6 61.12 -9.74 -69.41
CA CYS A 6 61.19 -9.79 -67.94
C CYS A 6 60.68 -8.54 -67.17
N ARG A 7 60.00 -8.65 -66.03
CA ARG A 7 59.58 -9.78 -65.19
C ARG A 7 58.55 -9.26 -64.16
N HIS A 8 57.53 -10.08 -63.90
CA HIS A 8 56.88 -10.41 -62.62
C HIS A 8 56.93 -9.47 -61.39
N LEU A 9 55.74 -9.09 -60.91
CA LEU A 9 55.20 -9.10 -59.52
C LEU A 9 53.76 -8.55 -59.65
N GLY A 10 52.69 -8.94 -58.97
CA GLY A 10 52.46 -9.83 -57.84
C GLY A 10 50.94 -10.06 -57.73
N THR A 11 50.59 -11.22 -57.21
CA THR A 11 49.26 -11.74 -56.86
C THR A 11 48.43 -10.75 -56.04
N CYS A 12 47.22 -10.43 -56.49
CA CYS A 12 46.23 -9.68 -55.72
C CYS A 12 45.28 -10.69 -55.03
N LEU A 13 45.56 -10.97 -53.76
CA LEU A 13 44.73 -11.81 -52.89
C LEU A 13 43.66 -10.92 -52.24
N LEU A 14 42.42 -11.01 -52.73
CA LEU A 14 41.26 -10.32 -52.14
C LEU A 14 40.86 -11.03 -50.84
N LEU A 15 41.16 -10.38 -49.72
CA LEU A 15 40.88 -10.84 -48.36
C LEU A 15 39.51 -10.30 -47.94
N VAL A 16 38.49 -11.18 -47.93
CA VAL A 16 37.15 -10.87 -47.41
C VAL A 16 37.21 -10.97 -45.89
N ILE A 17 37.27 -9.82 -45.22
CA ILE A 17 37.20 -9.71 -43.76
C ILE A 17 35.73 -9.88 -43.35
N GLY A 18 35.36 -11.08 -42.90
CA GLY A 18 34.11 -11.33 -42.20
C GLY A 18 34.18 -10.74 -40.79
N LEU A 19 33.45 -9.65 -40.55
CA LEU A 19 33.17 -9.12 -39.21
C LEU A 19 32.22 -10.08 -38.49
N VAL A 20 32.78 -11.02 -37.73
CA VAL A 20 32.03 -11.84 -36.77
C VAL A 20 31.89 -11.01 -35.49
N SER A 21 30.78 -10.28 -35.37
CA SER A 21 30.38 -9.69 -34.08
C SER A 21 30.04 -10.82 -33.12
N PRO A 22 30.64 -10.90 -31.91
CA PRO A 22 30.10 -11.77 -30.89
C PRO A 22 28.80 -11.13 -30.41
N LEU A 23 27.67 -11.78 -30.71
CA LEU A 23 26.44 -11.61 -29.94
C LEU A 23 26.79 -12.02 -28.50
N THR A 24 27.20 -11.06 -27.67
CA THR A 24 27.12 -11.20 -26.23
C THR A 24 25.63 -11.25 -25.90
N GLN A 25 25.06 -12.44 -25.96
CA GLN A 25 23.81 -12.76 -25.29
C GLN A 25 24.10 -12.53 -23.80
N SER A 26 23.76 -11.34 -23.32
CA SER A 26 23.50 -11.12 -21.91
C SER A 26 22.34 -12.05 -21.56
N ALA A 27 22.68 -13.24 -21.09
CA ALA A 27 21.76 -14.07 -20.35
C ALA A 27 21.39 -13.27 -19.11
N SER A 28 20.33 -12.47 -19.22
CA SER A 28 19.60 -11.99 -18.06
C SER A 28 19.07 -13.24 -17.41
N ALA A 29 19.80 -13.73 -16.41
CA ALA A 29 19.33 -14.77 -15.53
C ALA A 29 18.09 -14.16 -14.86
N ALA A 30 16.92 -14.50 -15.39
CA ALA A 30 15.69 -14.37 -14.64
C ALA A 30 15.92 -15.17 -13.36
N LEU A 31 16.19 -14.45 -12.28
CA LEU A 31 16.13 -15.01 -10.93
C LEU A 31 14.70 -15.48 -10.79
N PHE A 32 14.48 -16.77 -11.00
CA PHE A 32 13.24 -17.42 -10.63
C PHE A 32 13.03 -17.11 -9.16
N ASP A 33 12.00 -16.30 -8.91
CA ASP A 33 11.49 -15.94 -7.60
C ASP A 33 11.35 -17.24 -6.81
N SER A 34 12.25 -17.46 -5.86
CA SER A 34 12.25 -18.67 -5.06
C SER A 34 11.06 -18.57 -4.12
N LYS A 35 9.90 -18.98 -4.61
CA LYS A 35 8.64 -19.04 -3.88
C LYS A 35 8.94 -19.69 -2.53
N ARG A 36 8.97 -18.88 -1.47
CA ARG A 36 9.37 -19.35 -0.14
C ARG A 36 8.43 -20.50 0.24
N LEU A 37 9.00 -21.63 0.67
CA LEU A 37 8.20 -22.81 1.01
C LEU A 37 7.28 -22.49 2.20
N PRO A 38 6.04 -23.02 2.20
CA PRO A 38 5.20 -22.99 3.39
C PRO A 38 5.97 -23.49 4.62
N TYR A 39 5.68 -22.92 5.79
CA TYR A 39 6.33 -23.30 7.04
C TYR A 39 5.34 -23.92 8.02
N ILE A 40 5.85 -24.64 9.02
CA ILE A 40 5.05 -25.17 10.12
C ILE A 40 5.19 -24.23 11.32
N ASP A 41 4.07 -23.70 11.83
CA ASP A 41 4.08 -22.86 13.03
C ASP A 41 4.26 -23.68 14.32
N ASP A 42 4.40 -22.99 15.46
CA ASP A 42 4.57 -23.62 16.78
C ASP A 42 3.42 -24.58 17.17
N ASN A 43 2.25 -24.48 16.51
CA ASN A 43 1.10 -25.34 16.73
C ASN A 43 0.97 -26.46 15.68
N GLN A 44 2.05 -26.72 14.94
CA GLN A 44 2.11 -27.74 13.89
C GLN A 44 1.14 -27.49 12.72
N GLN A 45 0.77 -26.24 12.44
CA GLN A 45 -0.06 -25.90 11.29
C GLN A 45 0.80 -25.44 10.11
N CYS A 46 0.48 -25.95 8.91
CA CYS A 46 1.13 -25.49 7.68
C CYS A 46 0.62 -24.11 7.28
N ARG A 47 1.54 -23.16 7.15
CA ARG A 47 1.28 -21.74 6.86
C ARG A 47 1.92 -21.34 5.54
N GLY A 48 1.19 -20.56 4.76
CA GLY A 48 1.77 -19.85 3.62
C GLY A 48 2.79 -18.81 4.09
N GLN A 49 3.85 -18.63 3.32
CA GLN A 49 4.81 -17.55 3.55
C GLN A 49 4.15 -16.22 3.21
N PRO A 50 4.13 -15.24 4.11
CA PRO A 50 3.46 -13.97 3.86
C PRO A 50 4.25 -13.07 2.89
N LEU A 51 5.54 -13.32 2.71
CA LEU A 51 6.44 -12.61 1.81
C LEU A 51 7.09 -13.60 0.81
N PRO A 52 7.47 -13.14 -0.41
CA PRO A 52 7.33 -11.76 -0.90
C PRO A 52 5.87 -11.35 -1.14
N ALA A 53 5.61 -10.05 -1.04
CA ALA A 53 4.37 -9.45 -1.54
C ALA A 53 4.50 -9.17 -3.04
N THR A 54 3.38 -9.11 -3.76
CA THR A 54 3.33 -8.78 -5.19
C THR A 54 2.56 -7.49 -5.40
N VAL A 55 3.06 -6.62 -6.28
CA VAL A 55 2.33 -5.41 -6.73
C VAL A 55 1.14 -5.83 -7.58
N GLU A 56 -0.06 -5.77 -7.02
CA GLU A 56 -1.32 -6.14 -7.68
C GLU A 56 -1.81 -5.02 -8.60
N HIS A 57 -1.74 -3.77 -8.11
CA HIS A 57 -2.09 -2.58 -8.88
C HIS A 57 -1.14 -1.42 -8.61
N LEU A 58 -0.86 -0.65 -9.66
CA LEU A 58 -0.11 0.60 -9.61
C LEU A 58 -0.81 1.66 -10.45
N THR A 59 -1.08 2.81 -9.84
CA THR A 59 -1.44 4.05 -10.55
C THR A 59 -0.44 5.12 -10.17
N GLY A 60 0.06 5.90 -11.15
CA GLY A 60 1.06 6.95 -10.92
C GLY A 60 2.48 6.41 -10.78
N GLU A 61 3.35 7.21 -10.17
CA GLU A 61 4.78 6.90 -9.98
C GLU A 61 5.06 6.40 -8.56
N ALA A 62 5.71 5.24 -8.45
CA ALA A 62 6.14 4.68 -7.18
C ALA A 62 7.51 4.01 -7.34
N TRP A 63 8.18 3.78 -6.21
CA TRP A 63 9.50 3.17 -6.16
C TRP A 63 9.52 2.00 -5.20
N LYS A 64 10.18 0.91 -5.61
CA LYS A 64 10.67 -0.12 -4.71
C LYS A 64 11.93 0.39 -4.02
N LEU A 65 12.00 0.21 -2.71
CA LEU A 65 13.18 0.48 -1.89
C LEU A 65 13.87 -0.85 -1.62
N ASP A 66 15.12 -1.01 -2.03
CA ASP A 66 15.90 -2.19 -1.67
C ASP A 66 16.38 -2.11 -0.20
N ARG A 67 17.05 -3.18 0.29
CA ARG A 67 17.57 -3.25 1.66
C ARG A 67 18.59 -2.16 2.02
N LYS A 68 19.19 -1.52 1.04
CA LYS A 68 20.16 -0.42 1.20
C LYS A 68 19.49 0.95 1.05
N GLY A 69 18.19 0.99 0.76
CA GLY A 69 17.41 2.20 0.50
C GLY A 69 17.54 2.74 -0.93
N ASN A 70 18.15 1.99 -1.86
CA ASN A 70 18.18 2.40 -3.26
C ASN A 70 16.78 2.29 -3.86
N GLN A 71 16.46 3.24 -4.73
CA GLN A 71 15.14 3.33 -5.37
C GLN A 71 15.19 2.78 -6.78
N VAL A 72 14.26 1.88 -7.08
CA VAL A 72 14.00 1.40 -8.45
C VAL A 72 12.53 1.69 -8.75
N ALA A 73 12.22 2.12 -9.98
CA ALA A 73 10.83 2.32 -10.39
C ALA A 73 10.02 1.03 -10.15
N LEU A 74 8.87 1.17 -9.49
CA LEU A 74 7.98 0.06 -9.21
C LEU A 74 7.10 -0.21 -10.42
N GLU A 75 6.84 -1.48 -10.72
CA GLU A 75 5.92 -1.91 -11.78
C GLU A 75 4.93 -2.95 -11.24
N GLU A 76 3.76 -3.06 -11.88
CA GLU A 76 2.81 -4.14 -11.57
C GLU A 76 3.46 -5.52 -11.78
N GLY A 77 3.15 -6.47 -10.90
CA GLY A 77 3.75 -7.81 -10.91
C GLY A 77 5.13 -7.90 -10.25
N MET A 78 5.80 -6.79 -9.94
CA MET A 78 7.05 -6.83 -9.16
C MET A 78 6.81 -7.39 -7.77
N THR A 79 7.83 -8.06 -7.22
CA THR A 79 7.83 -8.54 -5.84
C THR A 79 8.49 -7.55 -4.90
N VAL A 80 7.99 -7.48 -3.67
CA VAL A 80 8.56 -6.73 -2.54
C VAL A 80 8.73 -7.71 -1.41
N ASP A 81 9.98 -8.08 -1.13
CA ASP A 81 10.34 -9.08 -0.15
C ASP A 81 10.78 -8.43 1.17
N GLU A 82 11.17 -9.28 2.12
CA GLU A 82 11.65 -8.89 3.42
C GLU A 82 12.84 -7.91 3.36
N GLN A 83 12.70 -6.86 4.18
CA GLN A 83 13.59 -5.68 4.29
C GLN A 83 13.56 -4.77 3.06
N GLU A 84 12.66 -5.00 2.11
CA GLU A 84 12.37 -4.09 1.01
C GLU A 84 11.12 -3.26 1.31
N GLY A 85 10.96 -2.16 0.59
CA GLY A 85 9.88 -1.21 0.82
C GLY A 85 9.25 -0.68 -0.46
N VAL A 86 8.19 0.10 -0.27
CA VAL A 86 7.50 0.83 -1.34
C VAL A 86 7.33 2.27 -0.91
N LYS A 87 7.61 3.19 -1.84
CA LYS A 87 7.35 4.62 -1.72
C LYS A 87 6.43 5.10 -2.84
N THR A 88 5.34 5.75 -2.51
CA THR A 88 4.40 6.34 -3.48
C THR A 88 4.63 7.85 -3.62
N SER A 89 4.48 8.38 -4.84
CA SER A 89 4.46 9.82 -5.09
C SER A 89 3.14 10.46 -4.61
N PRO A 90 3.01 11.80 -4.64
CA PRO A 90 1.78 12.51 -4.24
C PRO A 90 0.53 12.23 -5.11
N SER A 91 0.67 11.54 -6.23
CA SER A 91 -0.45 11.16 -7.11
C SER A 91 -0.50 9.66 -7.38
N ALA A 92 0.24 8.86 -6.61
CA ALA A 92 0.35 7.43 -6.83
C ALA A 92 -0.40 6.59 -5.81
N PHE A 93 -0.80 5.41 -6.24
CA PHE A 93 -1.51 4.42 -5.46
C PHE A 93 -0.91 3.04 -5.76
N VAL A 94 -0.59 2.28 -4.73
CA VAL A 94 -0.04 0.93 -4.87
C VAL A 94 -0.84 -0.04 -4.02
N SER A 95 -1.27 -1.15 -4.61
CA SER A 95 -1.83 -2.27 -3.88
C SER A 95 -0.86 -3.44 -3.90
N LEU A 96 -0.55 -3.98 -2.73
CA LEU A 96 0.29 -5.15 -2.56
C LEU A 96 -0.57 -6.31 -2.04
N SER A 97 -0.45 -7.47 -2.69
CA SER A 97 -0.97 -8.74 -2.21
C SER A 97 0.13 -9.50 -1.49
N LEU A 98 -0.08 -9.85 -0.23
CA LEU A 98 0.85 -10.67 0.55
C LEU A 98 0.55 -12.17 0.33
N GLY A 99 1.53 -13.03 0.57
CA GLY A 99 1.39 -14.48 0.38
C GLY A 99 0.46 -15.17 1.40
N ASP A 100 0.06 -14.47 2.46
CA ASP A 100 -1.00 -14.88 3.38
C ASP A 100 -2.42 -14.49 2.87
N GLY A 101 -2.51 -13.85 1.71
CA GLY A 101 -3.75 -13.37 1.10
C GLY A 101 -4.25 -12.04 1.68
N SER A 102 -3.59 -11.49 2.71
CA SER A 102 -3.84 -10.12 3.13
C SER A 102 -3.45 -9.16 2.02
N ARG A 103 -4.15 -8.02 1.92
CA ARG A 103 -3.81 -6.95 0.98
C ARG A 103 -3.56 -5.66 1.72
N ILE A 104 -2.62 -4.87 1.22
CA ILE A 104 -2.42 -3.51 1.67
C ILE A 104 -2.48 -2.53 0.51
N VAL A 105 -3.07 -1.37 0.74
CA VAL A 105 -3.16 -0.27 -0.21
C VAL A 105 -2.41 0.92 0.37
N LEU A 106 -1.48 1.45 -0.42
CA LEU A 106 -0.67 2.63 -0.13
C LEU A 106 -1.24 3.79 -0.96
N PRO A 107 -1.92 4.76 -0.33
CA PRO A 107 -2.33 5.99 -1.00
C PRO A 107 -1.15 6.89 -1.35
N SER A 108 -1.45 8.10 -1.82
CA SER A 108 -0.42 9.07 -2.14
C SER A 108 0.52 9.35 -0.95
N SER A 109 1.78 9.69 -1.26
CA SER A 109 2.79 10.11 -0.27
C SER A 109 2.97 9.14 0.90
N SER A 110 3.04 7.85 0.61
CA SER A 110 3.18 6.79 1.62
C SER A 110 4.48 6.03 1.45
N GLN A 111 5.07 5.62 2.57
CA GLN A 111 6.30 4.83 2.58
C GLN A 111 6.21 3.72 3.61
N VAL A 112 6.42 2.49 3.15
CA VAL A 112 6.42 1.30 4.01
C VAL A 112 7.62 0.41 3.73
N THR A 113 8.04 -0.33 4.75
CA THR A 113 9.02 -1.42 4.65
C THR A 113 8.37 -2.72 5.13
N LEU A 114 8.54 -3.81 4.38
CA LEU A 114 8.04 -5.13 4.76
C LEU A 114 9.10 -5.89 5.56
N ARG A 115 8.70 -6.51 6.67
CA ARG A 115 9.55 -7.41 7.46
C ARG A 115 8.77 -8.67 7.84
N LEU A 116 9.51 -9.71 8.21
CA LEU A 116 8.97 -10.84 8.92
C LEU A 116 9.39 -10.72 10.40
N ASN A 117 8.44 -10.88 11.32
CA ASN A 117 8.80 -11.09 12.71
C ASN A 117 9.28 -12.53 12.85
N GLU A 118 10.58 -12.75 13.06
CA GLU A 118 11.14 -14.12 13.12
C GLU A 118 10.61 -14.93 14.32
N GLU A 119 10.27 -14.28 15.43
CA GLU A 119 9.78 -14.96 16.64
C GLU A 119 8.34 -15.43 16.50
N LEU A 120 7.50 -14.63 15.84
CA LEU A 120 6.06 -14.89 15.67
C LEU A 120 5.70 -15.42 14.29
N LEU A 121 6.65 -15.38 13.34
CA LEU A 121 6.51 -15.73 11.93
C LEU A 121 5.34 -14.99 11.22
N VAL A 122 5.12 -13.74 11.61
CA VAL A 122 4.01 -12.90 11.12
C VAL A 122 4.53 -11.74 10.29
N PRO A 123 3.82 -11.33 9.22
CA PRO A 123 4.19 -10.16 8.44
C PRO A 123 4.09 -8.90 9.29
N GLN A 124 5.11 -8.05 9.16
CA GLN A 124 5.15 -6.70 9.71
C GLN A 124 5.24 -5.70 8.56
N VAL A 125 4.28 -4.77 8.50
CA VAL A 125 4.38 -3.59 7.65
C VAL A 125 4.83 -2.43 8.52
N ILE A 126 6.05 -1.97 8.30
CA ILE A 126 6.58 -0.79 8.98
C ILE A 126 6.09 0.42 8.21
N LEU A 127 5.18 1.19 8.80
CA LEU A 127 4.69 2.45 8.24
C LEU A 127 5.60 3.58 8.70
N GLU A 128 6.42 4.05 7.77
CA GLU A 128 7.39 5.12 8.02
C GLU A 128 6.72 6.48 7.86
N GLN A 129 5.91 6.65 6.81
CA GLN A 129 5.20 7.89 6.51
C GLN A 129 3.92 7.62 5.72
N GLY A 130 2.94 8.50 5.87
CA GLY A 130 1.73 8.51 5.04
C GLY A 130 0.68 7.56 5.59
N GLN A 131 0.05 6.77 4.72
CA GLN A 131 -1.08 5.93 5.11
C GLN A 131 -0.95 4.52 4.53
N VAL A 132 -1.46 3.54 5.27
CA VAL A 132 -1.72 2.19 4.77
C VAL A 132 -3.16 1.82 5.12
N GLU A 133 -3.89 1.33 4.13
CA GLU A 133 -5.15 0.63 4.34
C GLU A 133 -4.90 -0.87 4.19
N SER A 134 -5.46 -1.67 5.09
CA SER A 134 -5.15 -3.09 5.17
C SER A 134 -6.42 -3.92 5.24
N TYR A 135 -6.48 -4.95 4.39
CA TYR A 135 -7.52 -5.96 4.30
C TYR A 135 -6.93 -7.29 4.78
N VAL A 136 -7.02 -7.54 6.08
CA VAL A 136 -6.45 -8.74 6.69
C VAL A 136 -7.51 -9.85 6.69
N ILE A 137 -7.18 -10.99 6.10
CA ILE A 137 -8.11 -12.12 6.01
C ILE A 137 -8.43 -12.64 7.42
N LYS A 138 -9.72 -12.84 7.72
CA LYS A 138 -10.16 -13.49 8.94
C LYS A 138 -9.92 -14.99 8.84
N ARG A 139 -9.12 -15.54 9.75
CA ARG A 139 -8.84 -16.97 9.84
C ARG A 139 -9.21 -17.53 11.21
N ALA A 140 -9.52 -18.82 11.24
CA ALA A 140 -10.01 -19.50 12.44
C ALA A 140 -8.95 -19.59 13.56
N SER A 141 -7.66 -19.52 13.25
CA SER A 141 -6.57 -19.66 14.23
C SER A 141 -6.30 -18.36 15.00
N ASP A 142 -6.02 -18.50 16.30
CA ASP A 142 -5.60 -17.40 17.20
C ASP A 142 -4.18 -16.87 16.91
N TYR A 143 -3.52 -17.44 15.92
CA TYR A 143 -2.12 -17.17 15.57
C TYR A 143 -1.94 -16.55 14.19
N ASP A 144 -3.02 -16.38 13.42
CA ASP A 144 -2.99 -15.58 12.19
C ASP A 144 -2.96 -14.10 12.57
N ARG A 145 -1.75 -13.58 12.72
CA ARG A 145 -1.50 -12.21 13.14
C ARG A 145 -0.86 -11.44 12.00
N PHE A 146 -1.29 -10.22 11.86
CA PHE A 146 -0.71 -9.23 10.98
C PHE A 146 -0.31 -8.04 11.86
N GLN A 147 0.82 -7.40 11.57
CA GLN A 147 1.30 -6.29 12.37
C GLN A 147 1.57 -5.05 11.50
N ILE A 148 1.08 -3.90 11.97
CA ILE A 148 1.60 -2.61 11.54
C ILE A 148 2.53 -2.09 12.63
N VAL A 149 3.72 -1.66 12.25
CA VAL A 149 4.66 -0.99 13.16
C VAL A 149 4.74 0.48 12.77
N THR A 150 4.56 1.36 13.75
CA THR A 150 4.71 2.81 13.60
C THR A 150 5.77 3.31 14.58
N PRO A 151 6.29 4.54 14.43
CA PRO A 151 7.22 5.13 15.39
C PRO A 151 6.71 5.26 16.83
N VAL A 152 5.39 5.12 17.05
CA VAL A 152 4.75 5.30 18.36
C VAL A 152 4.07 4.03 18.90
N GLY A 153 4.17 2.91 18.20
CA GLY A 153 3.56 1.67 18.68
C GLY A 153 3.44 0.57 17.65
N VAL A 154 3.11 -0.62 18.15
CA VAL A 154 2.84 -1.82 17.35
C VAL A 154 1.34 -2.11 17.40
N LEU A 155 0.76 -2.38 16.23
CA LEU A 155 -0.65 -2.68 16.06
C LEU A 155 -0.79 -4.14 15.66
N GLY A 156 -1.32 -4.95 16.58
CA GLY A 156 -1.63 -6.37 16.37
C GLY A 156 -3.04 -6.54 15.82
N VAL A 157 -3.14 -7.21 14.68
CA VAL A 157 -4.36 -7.26 13.88
C VAL A 157 -4.73 -8.70 13.55
N ARG A 158 -6.04 -8.98 13.55
CA ARG A 158 -6.60 -10.26 13.11
C ARG A 158 -7.96 -10.06 12.45
N GLY A 159 -8.05 -10.39 11.16
CA GLY A 159 -9.32 -10.38 10.43
C GLY A 159 -10.02 -9.03 10.45
N THR A 160 -9.31 -8.00 10.01
CA THR A 160 -9.70 -6.59 10.19
C THR A 160 -9.53 -5.83 8.89
N HIS A 161 -10.45 -4.91 8.64
CA HIS A 161 -10.29 -3.85 7.64
C HIS A 161 -10.10 -2.53 8.37
N PHE A 162 -8.94 -1.90 8.19
CA PHE A 162 -8.54 -0.72 8.94
C PHE A 162 -7.56 0.14 8.16
N ARG A 163 -7.42 1.39 8.60
CA ARG A 163 -6.45 2.36 8.10
C ARG A 163 -5.49 2.74 9.22
N VAL A 164 -4.23 2.94 8.88
CA VAL A 164 -3.23 3.53 9.77
C VAL A 164 -2.56 4.65 9.02
N ARG A 165 -2.47 5.83 9.64
CA ARG A 165 -1.75 6.99 9.12
C ARG A 165 -0.65 7.38 10.11
N ASN A 166 0.56 7.59 9.60
CA ASN A 166 1.67 8.11 10.38
C ASN A 166 2.05 9.50 9.86
N ASN A 167 1.97 10.48 10.74
CA ASN A 167 2.32 11.87 10.44
C ASN A 167 3.69 12.21 11.02
N ASP A 168 4.39 13.14 10.39
CA ASP A 168 5.74 13.58 10.80
C ASP A 168 5.77 14.25 12.20
N ASN A 169 4.59 14.57 12.75
CA ASN A 169 4.41 15.21 14.06
C ASN A 169 4.58 14.23 15.24
N GLY A 170 5.07 13.01 14.99
CA GLY A 170 5.24 11.98 16.02
C GLY A 170 3.91 11.42 16.54
N GLN A 171 2.89 11.38 15.67
CA GLN A 171 1.57 10.84 15.97
C GLN A 171 1.17 9.84 14.90
N SER A 172 0.50 8.77 15.32
CA SER A 172 -0.18 7.86 14.41
C SER A 172 -1.67 7.83 14.69
N LEU A 173 -2.46 7.69 13.64
CA LEU A 173 -3.91 7.57 13.68
C LEU A 173 -4.26 6.18 13.19
N ILE A 174 -5.19 5.50 13.87
CA ILE A 174 -5.78 4.28 13.39
C ILE A 174 -7.29 4.43 13.33
N GLU A 175 -7.90 3.96 12.25
CA GLU A 175 -9.34 3.91 12.06
C GLU A 175 -9.76 2.49 11.66
N VAL A 176 -10.53 1.82 12.52
CA VAL A 176 -10.98 0.42 12.30
C VAL A 176 -12.37 0.41 11.69
N LEU A 177 -12.49 -0.05 10.45
CA LEU A 177 -13.75 -0.10 9.72
C LEU A 177 -14.52 -1.40 10.03
N ASN A 178 -13.80 -2.52 10.10
CA ASN A 178 -14.36 -3.83 10.47
C ASN A 178 -13.35 -4.62 11.31
N GLY A 179 -13.84 -5.41 12.27
CA GLY A 179 -12.99 -6.24 13.13
C GLY A 179 -12.49 -5.47 14.36
N GLN A 180 -11.24 -5.69 14.73
CA GLN A 180 -10.61 -5.04 15.88
C GLN A 180 -9.09 -4.97 15.71
N VAL A 181 -8.47 -4.01 16.39
CA VAL A 181 -7.01 -3.88 16.47
C VAL A 181 -6.57 -3.73 17.92
N ALA A 182 -5.56 -4.49 18.31
CA ALA A 182 -4.86 -4.28 19.56
C ALA A 182 -3.68 -3.34 19.33
N VAL A 183 -3.65 -2.23 20.06
CA VAL A 183 -2.57 -1.26 20.01
C VAL A 183 -1.71 -1.44 21.26
N ASP A 184 -0.41 -1.64 21.07
CA ASP A 184 0.59 -1.67 22.11
C ASP A 184 1.57 -0.51 21.90
N ARG A 185 1.50 0.48 22.79
CA ARG A 185 2.41 1.60 22.80
C ARG A 185 3.65 1.24 23.64
N GLY A 186 4.60 0.54 23.02
CA GLY A 186 5.82 0.12 23.71
C GLY A 186 6.81 1.29 23.92
N GLU A 187 7.44 1.35 25.11
CA GLU A 187 8.54 2.29 25.39
C GLU A 187 9.84 1.97 24.62
N ASN A 188 9.94 0.79 23.99
CA ASN A 188 11.08 0.38 23.17
C ASN A 188 10.65 -0.54 22.01
N LEU A 189 10.46 0.02 20.81
CA LEU A 189 10.12 -0.71 19.58
C LEU A 189 11.25 -1.66 19.10
N ASN A 190 12.42 -1.62 19.74
CA ASN A 190 13.59 -2.45 19.42
C ASN A 190 13.87 -3.55 20.47
N ALA A 191 13.03 -3.71 21.50
CA ALA A 191 13.22 -4.78 22.48
C ALA A 191 12.55 -6.08 22.01
N PRO A 192 13.24 -7.23 22.04
CA PRO A 192 12.62 -8.52 21.72
C PRO A 192 11.43 -8.76 22.65
N ALA A 193 10.35 -9.31 22.11
CA ALA A 193 9.14 -9.58 22.88
C ALA A 193 9.52 -10.51 24.03
N LYS A 194 9.36 -10.05 25.28
CA LYS A 194 9.65 -10.90 26.45
C LYS A 194 8.82 -12.17 26.35
N LYS A 195 9.49 -13.32 26.19
CA LYS A 195 8.90 -14.66 26.20
C LYS A 195 7.94 -14.80 27.38
N ARG A 196 6.65 -14.99 27.11
CA ARG A 196 5.71 -15.49 28.13
C ARG A 196 5.87 -17.00 28.25
N THR A 197 7.00 -17.46 28.78
CA THR A 197 7.16 -18.85 29.22
C THR A 197 6.46 -18.99 30.58
N GLY A 198 5.19 -19.37 30.55
CA GLY A 198 4.43 -19.64 31.77
C GLY A 198 3.00 -20.08 31.50
N LYS A 199 2.65 -21.28 31.98
CA LYS A 199 1.29 -21.85 32.05
C LYS A 199 0.30 -20.79 32.57
N PRO A 200 -0.94 -20.68 32.04
CA PRO A 200 -1.86 -19.63 32.45
C PRO A 200 -2.33 -19.88 33.89
N LEU A 201 -1.66 -19.26 34.86
CA LEU A 201 -2.21 -19.09 36.19
C LEU A 201 -3.20 -17.93 36.11
N ALA A 202 -4.46 -18.20 36.45
CA ALA A 202 -5.56 -17.27 36.52
C ALA A 202 -5.34 -16.18 37.60
N LYS A 203 -4.35 -15.31 37.39
CA LYS A 203 -4.27 -14.00 38.03
C LYS A 203 -4.71 -12.99 36.98
N LYS A 204 -5.75 -12.24 37.31
CA LYS A 204 -6.29 -11.10 36.56
C LYS A 204 -5.14 -10.11 36.35
N ALA A 205 -4.37 -10.30 35.27
CA ALA A 205 -3.29 -9.40 34.91
C ALA A 205 -3.92 -8.03 34.66
N GLU A 206 -3.53 -7.02 35.45
CA GLU A 206 -3.80 -5.63 35.09
C GLU A 206 -3.31 -5.45 33.65
N LYS A 207 -4.23 -5.08 32.75
CA LYS A 207 -3.85 -4.76 31.37
C LYS A 207 -2.77 -3.67 31.46
N PRO A 208 -1.61 -3.82 30.81
CA PRO A 208 -0.62 -2.76 30.73
C PRO A 208 -1.33 -1.46 30.32
N VAL A 209 -1.03 -0.35 30.99
CA VAL A 209 -1.69 0.96 30.78
C VAL A 209 -1.58 1.41 29.31
N ASP A 210 -0.63 0.84 28.58
CA ASP A 210 -0.28 1.17 27.20
C ASP A 210 -0.88 0.22 26.14
N GLN A 211 -1.75 -0.72 26.56
CA GLN A 211 -2.48 -1.61 25.64
C GLN A 211 -3.96 -1.24 25.55
N VAL A 212 -4.40 -0.90 24.34
CA VAL A 212 -5.79 -0.53 24.05
C VAL A 212 -6.34 -1.31 22.88
N GLN A 213 -7.60 -1.73 22.97
CA GLN A 213 -8.32 -2.31 21.84
C GLN A 213 -9.16 -1.23 21.16
N VAL A 214 -9.05 -1.16 19.84
CA VAL A 214 -9.87 -0.31 18.98
C VAL A 214 -10.83 -1.21 18.21
N MET A 215 -12.13 -1.00 18.38
CA MET A 215 -13.17 -1.84 17.79
C MET A 215 -13.64 -1.26 16.44
N ALA A 216 -14.40 -2.05 15.68
CA ALA A 216 -15.05 -1.57 14.47
C ALA A 216 -15.82 -0.26 14.71
N ARG A 217 -15.73 0.65 13.74
CA ARG A 217 -16.29 2.01 13.77
C ARG A 217 -15.61 2.94 14.78
N GLN A 218 -14.46 2.57 15.32
CA GLN A 218 -13.67 3.42 16.21
C GLN A 218 -12.35 3.83 15.59
N GLY A 219 -11.87 5.00 16.00
CA GLY A 219 -10.55 5.50 15.74
C GLY A 219 -9.76 5.77 17.01
N LEU A 220 -8.44 5.84 16.90
CA LEU A 220 -7.55 6.15 18.01
C LEU A 220 -6.36 6.96 17.51
N ARG A 221 -6.07 8.06 18.21
CA ARG A 221 -4.82 8.80 18.07
C ARG A 221 -3.79 8.28 19.05
N ILE A 222 -2.69 7.78 18.52
CA ILE A 222 -1.54 7.23 19.23
C ILE A 222 -0.45 8.30 19.26
N GLN A 223 0.05 8.58 20.46
CA GLN A 223 1.14 9.51 20.74
C GLN A 223 2.12 8.81 21.70
N LYS A 224 3.34 9.32 21.88
CA LYS A 224 4.30 8.70 22.80
C LYS A 224 3.81 8.73 24.26
N GLU A 225 3.21 9.84 24.69
CA GLU A 225 2.67 10.01 26.04
C GLU A 225 1.16 10.30 26.05
N GLY A 226 0.56 10.23 27.24
CA GLY A 226 -0.86 10.54 27.45
C GLY A 226 -1.80 9.34 27.26
N LYS A 227 -3.04 9.48 27.69
CA LYS A 227 -4.02 8.37 27.69
C LYS A 227 -4.47 8.00 26.28
N LEU A 228 -4.40 6.72 25.94
CA LEU A 228 -5.06 6.16 24.75
C LEU A 228 -6.57 6.03 24.99
N THR A 229 -7.38 6.77 24.24
CA THR A 229 -8.84 6.72 24.33
C THR A 229 -9.43 6.61 22.93
N PRO A 230 -9.98 5.45 22.54
CA PRO A 230 -10.68 5.31 21.28
C PRO A 230 -11.94 6.18 21.24
N SER A 231 -12.30 6.69 20.07
CA SER A 231 -13.54 7.43 19.82
C SER A 231 -14.29 6.85 18.63
N GLU A 232 -15.60 7.02 18.61
CA GLU A 232 -16.42 6.64 17.46
C GLU A 232 -16.04 7.47 16.24
N LEU A 233 -15.98 6.83 15.08
CA LEU A 233 -15.74 7.47 13.80
C LEU A 233 -16.98 8.27 13.36
N LEU A 234 -16.75 9.35 12.61
CA LEU A 234 -17.85 10.05 11.93
C LEU A 234 -18.60 9.08 11.00
N PRO A 235 -19.92 9.24 10.85
CA PRO A 235 -20.68 8.42 9.91
C PRO A 235 -20.27 8.74 8.46
N ALA A 236 -20.59 7.83 7.55
CA ALA A 236 -20.30 7.99 6.14
C ALA A 236 -21.00 9.23 5.53
N PRO A 237 -20.29 10.06 4.74
CA PRO A 237 -20.93 11.14 3.98
C PRO A 237 -22.00 10.63 3.02
N GLN A 238 -23.12 11.36 2.96
CA GLN A 238 -24.19 11.10 2.01
C GLN A 238 -23.95 11.89 0.72
N LEU A 239 -23.85 11.20 -0.42
CA LEU A 239 -23.83 11.84 -1.73
C LEU A 239 -25.23 12.36 -2.07
N LEU A 240 -25.34 13.67 -2.34
CA LEU A 240 -26.60 14.29 -2.78
C LEU A 240 -26.73 14.29 -4.31
N GLY A 241 -25.60 14.37 -5.00
CA GLY A 241 -25.57 14.34 -6.45
C GLY A 241 -24.20 14.64 -7.02
N GLN A 242 -24.16 14.73 -8.33
CA GLN A 242 -22.97 15.05 -9.11
C GLN A 242 -23.31 16.09 -10.16
N THR A 243 -22.34 16.93 -10.48
CA THR A 243 -22.39 17.89 -11.57
C THR A 243 -21.03 17.93 -12.26
N GLY A 244 -20.86 18.81 -13.24
CA GLY A 244 -19.58 18.94 -13.91
C GLY A 244 -19.61 19.93 -15.06
N GLN A 245 -18.42 20.37 -15.44
CA GLN A 245 -18.24 21.28 -16.56
C GLN A 245 -17.80 20.49 -17.79
N THR A 246 -18.41 20.81 -18.92
CA THR A 246 -18.01 20.28 -20.23
C THR A 246 -16.90 21.16 -20.81
N GLY A 247 -15.90 20.55 -21.44
CA GLY A 247 -14.80 21.29 -22.05
C GLY A 247 -13.60 20.40 -22.36
N PRO A 248 -12.45 21.00 -22.77
CA PRO A 248 -11.22 20.26 -23.06
C PRO A 248 -10.62 19.60 -21.81
N ALA A 249 -10.86 20.17 -20.63
CA ALA A 249 -10.51 19.59 -19.33
C ALA A 249 -11.79 19.47 -18.47
N PRO A 250 -12.60 18.42 -18.69
CA PRO A 250 -13.85 18.25 -17.98
C PRO A 250 -13.61 18.07 -16.47
N VAL A 251 -14.40 18.78 -15.68
CA VAL A 251 -14.39 18.69 -14.21
C VAL A 251 -15.62 17.92 -13.77
N TRP A 252 -15.41 16.90 -12.96
CA TRP A 252 -16.47 16.12 -12.32
C TRP A 252 -16.58 16.52 -10.86
N GLN A 253 -17.71 17.09 -10.47
CA GLN A 253 -17.95 17.56 -9.11
C GLN A 253 -18.93 16.64 -8.39
N LEU A 254 -18.55 16.18 -7.20
CA LEU A 254 -19.39 15.46 -6.27
C LEU A 254 -19.88 16.40 -5.17
N ILE A 255 -21.17 16.35 -4.86
CA ILE A 255 -21.82 17.20 -3.85
C ILE A 255 -22.37 16.30 -2.75
N MET A 256 -21.87 16.50 -1.53
CA MET A 256 -22.25 15.75 -0.34
C MET A 256 -23.18 16.58 0.54
N LYS A 257 -23.95 15.90 1.40
CA LYS A 257 -24.65 16.57 2.50
C LYS A 257 -23.61 17.05 3.52
N PRO A 258 -23.63 18.31 3.96
CA PRO A 258 -22.76 18.77 5.04
C PRO A 258 -22.89 17.87 6.27
N LEU A 259 -21.76 17.38 6.77
CA LEU A 259 -21.68 16.50 7.92
C LEU A 259 -21.20 17.28 9.15
N ASN A 260 -21.98 17.19 10.24
CA ASN A 260 -21.61 17.82 11.51
C ASN A 260 -20.34 17.16 12.08
N GLY A 261 -19.41 17.97 12.57
CA GLY A 261 -18.10 17.53 13.09
C GLY A 261 -17.05 17.27 12.00
N ALA A 262 -17.42 17.32 10.72
CA ALA A 262 -16.46 17.15 9.62
C ALA A 262 -15.65 18.42 9.39
N THR A 263 -14.32 18.30 9.42
CA THR A 263 -13.36 19.37 9.12
C THR A 263 -12.80 19.29 7.70
N ARG A 264 -12.84 18.09 7.10
CA ARG A 264 -12.36 17.80 5.75
C ARG A 264 -13.09 16.61 5.17
N TYR A 265 -13.24 16.56 3.86
CA TYR A 265 -13.79 15.45 3.11
C TYR A 265 -12.71 14.83 2.22
N ARG A 266 -12.84 13.53 1.95
CA ARG A 266 -12.05 12.82 0.94
C ARG A 266 -12.99 12.04 0.05
N ALA A 267 -12.67 12.03 -1.23
CA ALA A 267 -13.27 11.13 -2.19
C ALA A 267 -12.16 10.36 -2.92
N GLN A 268 -12.40 9.09 -3.16
CA GLN A 268 -11.55 8.21 -3.94
C GLN A 268 -12.36 7.59 -5.06
N VAL A 269 -11.73 7.45 -6.22
CA VAL A 269 -12.30 6.86 -7.44
C VAL A 269 -11.49 5.62 -7.78
N ALA A 270 -12.12 4.46 -7.80
CA ALA A 270 -11.50 3.18 -8.13
C ALA A 270 -12.25 2.44 -9.24
N THR A 271 -11.58 1.48 -9.87
CA THR A 271 -12.17 0.63 -10.93
C THR A 271 -12.62 -0.74 -10.43
N ASP A 272 -12.52 -0.97 -9.12
CA ASP A 272 -12.97 -2.18 -8.41
C ASP A 272 -13.67 -1.80 -7.10
N THR A 273 -14.48 -2.72 -6.57
CA THR A 273 -15.30 -2.50 -5.37
C THR A 273 -14.51 -2.48 -4.07
N ASP A 274 -13.33 -3.11 -4.07
CA ASP A 274 -12.48 -3.27 -2.88
C ASP A 274 -11.48 -2.11 -2.74
N PHE A 275 -11.51 -1.14 -3.67
CA PHE A 275 -10.61 0.01 -3.73
C PHE A 275 -9.12 -0.40 -3.76
N LEU A 276 -8.81 -1.50 -4.44
CA LEU A 276 -7.44 -1.94 -4.70
C LEU A 276 -6.84 -1.24 -5.93
N ASN A 277 -7.65 -0.77 -6.86
CA ASN A 277 -7.23 -0.10 -8.09
C ASN A 277 -7.73 1.35 -8.13
N ILE A 278 -7.23 2.15 -7.19
CA ILE A 278 -7.55 3.58 -7.07
C ILE A 278 -6.91 4.35 -8.22
N LYS A 279 -7.72 5.18 -8.89
CA LYS A 279 -7.29 6.02 -10.01
C LYS A 279 -6.98 7.45 -9.59
N GLN A 280 -7.81 8.00 -8.70
CA GLN A 280 -7.61 9.34 -8.15
C GLN A 280 -8.17 9.41 -6.73
N GLU A 281 -7.58 10.32 -5.95
CA GLU A 281 -8.14 10.78 -4.69
C GLU A 281 -8.11 12.30 -4.65
N GLN A 282 -9.09 12.88 -3.97
CA GLN A 282 -9.20 14.31 -3.80
C GLN A 282 -9.70 14.62 -2.40
N PHE A 283 -9.37 15.82 -1.93
CA PHE A 283 -9.75 16.30 -0.62
C PHE A 283 -10.36 17.69 -0.73
N SER A 284 -11.28 18.01 0.17
CA SER A 284 -11.88 19.34 0.26
C SER A 284 -12.21 19.72 1.69
N SER A 285 -12.16 21.01 2.03
CA SER A 285 -12.68 21.53 3.30
C SER A 285 -14.18 21.80 3.25
N THR A 286 -14.79 21.74 2.06
CA THR A 286 -16.23 21.87 1.83
C THR A 286 -16.82 20.51 1.44
N PRO A 287 -18.16 20.32 1.51
CA PRO A 287 -18.80 19.07 1.08
C PRO A 287 -18.87 18.95 -0.46
N GLU A 288 -17.94 19.56 -1.17
CA GLU A 288 -17.82 19.51 -2.63
C GLU A 288 -16.41 19.07 -3.01
N ILE A 289 -16.29 18.06 -3.87
CA ILE A 289 -15.00 17.53 -4.34
C ILE A 289 -14.98 17.47 -5.86
N ASN A 290 -13.88 17.88 -6.47
CA ASN A 290 -13.69 17.95 -7.91
C ASN A 290 -12.62 16.95 -8.39
N PHE A 291 -12.94 16.17 -9.41
CA PHE A 291 -12.00 15.34 -10.17
C PHE A 291 -11.83 15.87 -11.58
N SER A 292 -10.69 15.60 -12.20
CA SER A 292 -10.41 15.97 -13.60
C SER A 292 -9.49 14.94 -14.25
N GLY A 293 -9.49 14.89 -15.58
CA GLY A 293 -8.59 13.99 -16.33
C GLY A 293 -8.93 12.50 -16.26
N LEU A 294 -10.06 12.12 -15.63
CA LEU A 294 -10.59 10.76 -15.66
C LEU A 294 -11.18 10.44 -17.05
N LYS A 295 -11.05 9.18 -17.47
CA LYS A 295 -11.66 8.67 -18.70
C LYS A 295 -13.11 8.29 -18.43
N ALA A 296 -13.90 8.15 -19.50
CA ALA A 296 -15.24 7.57 -19.36
C ALA A 296 -15.13 6.13 -18.86
N PHE A 297 -15.74 5.83 -17.71
CA PHE A 297 -15.71 4.50 -17.09
C PHE A 297 -16.80 4.36 -16.01
N PHE A 298 -17.07 3.12 -15.61
CA PHE A 298 -17.90 2.83 -14.44
C PHE A 298 -17.01 2.78 -13.19
N TYR A 299 -17.08 3.82 -12.38
CA TYR A 299 -16.22 3.95 -11.20
C TYR A 299 -16.97 3.62 -9.92
N HIS A 300 -16.24 3.05 -8.97
CA HIS A 300 -16.63 2.96 -7.57
C HIS A 300 -16.07 4.18 -6.85
N VAL A 301 -16.95 4.97 -6.25
CA VAL A 301 -16.60 6.21 -5.53
C VAL A 301 -16.76 6.00 -4.04
N ARG A 302 -15.69 6.20 -3.29
CA ARG A 302 -15.68 6.13 -1.83
C ARG A 302 -15.56 7.52 -1.23
N LEU A 303 -16.48 7.86 -0.34
CA LEU A 303 -16.54 9.14 0.36
C LEU A 303 -16.28 8.91 1.85
N SER A 304 -15.47 9.78 2.45
CA SER A 304 -15.21 9.81 3.90
C SER A 304 -15.02 11.27 4.36
N ALA A 305 -15.12 11.48 5.67
CA ALA A 305 -14.90 12.78 6.30
C ALA A 305 -13.96 12.66 7.49
N TYR A 306 -13.19 13.70 7.76
CA TYR A 306 -12.28 13.79 8.90
C TYR A 306 -12.90 14.61 10.02
N ASP A 307 -12.73 14.17 11.25
CA ASP A 307 -13.14 14.94 12.44
C ASP A 307 -12.10 16.00 12.87
N GLU A 308 -12.36 16.68 13.97
CA GLU A 308 -11.44 17.66 14.57
C GLU A 308 -10.14 17.03 15.11
N GLN A 309 -10.14 15.73 15.41
CA GLN A 309 -8.95 14.99 15.82
C GLN A 309 -8.12 14.51 14.62
N GLY A 310 -8.65 14.69 13.40
CA GLY A 310 -8.05 14.24 12.16
C GLY A 310 -8.26 12.76 11.89
N LEU A 311 -9.18 12.07 12.58
CA LEU A 311 -9.56 10.68 12.29
C LEU A 311 -10.46 10.63 11.06
N GLU A 312 -10.18 9.72 10.13
CA GLU A 312 -11.01 9.50 8.96
C GLU A 312 -12.22 8.62 9.31
N GLY A 313 -13.43 9.14 9.08
CA GLY A 313 -14.69 8.49 9.40
C GLY A 313 -15.00 7.22 8.61
N GLU A 314 -16.19 6.69 8.81
CA GLU A 314 -16.77 5.62 7.99
C GLU A 314 -16.87 6.03 6.52
N THR A 315 -17.00 5.03 5.65
CA THR A 315 -16.97 5.21 4.20
C THR A 315 -18.33 4.94 3.56
N GLY A 316 -18.76 5.83 2.67
CA GLY A 316 -19.93 5.62 1.80
C GLY A 316 -19.44 5.29 0.40
N VAL A 317 -19.95 4.21 -0.21
CA VAL A 317 -19.59 3.78 -1.56
C VAL A 317 -20.75 3.99 -2.52
N TYR A 318 -20.45 4.57 -3.68
CA TYR A 318 -21.42 4.87 -4.74
C TYR A 318 -20.86 4.43 -6.08
N ASP A 319 -21.68 3.72 -6.85
CA ASP A 319 -21.32 3.30 -8.20
C ASP A 319 -21.78 4.34 -9.21
N ILE A 320 -20.85 4.90 -9.98
CA ILE A 320 -21.13 6.01 -10.87
C ILE A 320 -20.53 5.76 -12.24
N PHE A 321 -21.39 5.75 -13.26
CA PHE A 321 -20.94 5.85 -14.64
C PHE A 321 -20.53 7.30 -14.94
N TYR A 322 -19.22 7.54 -15.01
CA TYR A 322 -18.69 8.83 -15.39
C TYR A 322 -18.53 8.89 -16.91
N TYR A 323 -19.16 9.88 -17.53
CA TYR A 323 -19.07 10.14 -18.97
C TYR A 323 -18.82 11.64 -19.22
N PRO A 324 -17.54 12.06 -19.34
CA PRO A 324 -17.23 13.45 -19.65
C PRO A 324 -17.72 13.78 -21.06
N ARG A 325 -18.57 14.80 -21.19
CA ARG A 325 -18.88 15.37 -22.50
C ARG A 325 -17.71 16.25 -22.94
N THR A 326 -16.78 15.66 -23.69
CA THR A 326 -15.80 16.45 -24.43
C THR A 326 -16.49 17.09 -25.61
N THR A 327 -16.30 18.39 -25.81
CA THR A 327 -16.66 19.04 -27.07
C THR A 327 -15.82 18.37 -28.17
N ARG A 328 -16.47 17.62 -29.07
CA ARG A 328 -15.80 17.18 -30.30
C ARG A 328 -15.27 18.43 -30.99
N VAL A 329 -13.94 18.56 -31.08
CA VAL A 329 -13.32 19.47 -32.05
C VAL A 329 -13.70 18.91 -33.42
N GLN A 330 -14.43 19.71 -34.20
CA GLN A 330 -14.76 19.43 -35.61
C GLN A 330 -13.51 19.44 -36.47
#